data_AF-A0A0B8NYG3-F1
#
_entry.id   AF-A0A0B8NYG3-F1
#
_cell.length_a   1.000
_cell.length_b   1.000
_cell.length_c   1.000
_cell.angle_alpha   90.00
_cell.angle_beta   90.00
_cell.angle_gamma   90.00
#
_symmetry.space_group_name_H-M   'P 1'
#
loop_
_entity.id
_entity.type
_entity.pdbx_description
1 polymer ?
#
loop_
_entity_poly.entity_id
_entity_poly.type
_entity_poly.pdbx_seq_one_letter_code
_entity_poly.pdbx_strand_id
1 'polypeptide(L)'
;MWRSKGKMAISEDSLESSDASNYALMAQGFITAIANPKGWAFMISLLPPFISQNYALAPQLLVLVGIIMISEFVCMSIYATGGKGLRALLANSDNVKLMNRIAGSLMMMVAVWLLLG
;
A
#
# COMPACT_ATOMS: atom_id res chain seq x y z
N MET A 1 -15.98 3.10 -12.81
CA MET A 1 -14.65 3.15 -13.45
C MET A 1 -14.73 3.37 -14.98
N TRP A 2 -15.54 2.61 -15.72
CA TRP A 2 -15.62 2.72 -17.19
C TRP A 2 -16.12 4.07 -17.75
N ARG A 3 -16.91 4.84 -16.97
CA ARG A 3 -17.44 6.16 -17.35
C ARG A 3 -16.66 7.33 -16.72
N SER A 4 -15.49 7.07 -16.13
CA SER A 4 -14.65 8.13 -15.56
C SER A 4 -14.20 9.10 -16.65
N LYS A 5 -14.44 10.40 -16.49
CA LYS A 5 -14.06 11.46 -17.44
C LYS A 5 -12.54 11.73 -17.47
N GLY A 6 -11.71 10.83 -16.94
CA GLY A 6 -10.26 11.00 -16.89
C GLY A 6 -9.76 11.91 -15.76
N LYS A 7 -10.66 12.52 -14.96
CA LYS A 7 -10.26 13.11 -13.68
C LYS A 7 -9.95 11.96 -12.72
N MET A 8 -8.67 11.74 -12.44
CA MET A 8 -8.28 11.09 -11.19
C MET A 8 -8.89 11.93 -10.07
N ALA A 9 -9.58 11.31 -9.11
CA ALA A 9 -10.19 12.01 -7.99
C ALA A 9 -9.12 12.53 -7.02
N ILE A 10 -8.22 13.37 -7.52
CA ILE A 10 -7.49 14.32 -6.71
C ILE A 10 -8.39 15.55 -6.75
N SER A 11 -9.31 15.63 -5.79
CA SER A 11 -10.09 16.84 -5.59
C SER A 11 -9.09 17.96 -5.30
N GLU A 12 -8.88 18.87 -6.26
CA GLU A 12 -8.08 20.08 -6.04
C GLU A 12 -8.62 20.90 -4.85
N ASP A 13 -9.90 20.74 -4.48
CA ASP A 13 -10.52 21.28 -3.25
C ASP A 13 -10.05 20.66 -1.93
N SER A 14 -9.22 19.60 -1.97
CA SER A 14 -8.58 19.02 -0.77
C SER A 14 -7.09 19.32 -0.68
N LEU A 15 -6.56 20.07 -1.65
CA LEU A 15 -5.27 20.73 -1.55
C LEU A 15 -5.48 22.10 -0.89
N GLU A 16 -6.04 22.12 0.32
CA GLU A 16 -5.44 23.06 1.26
C GLU A 16 -3.99 22.62 1.31
N SER A 17 -3.11 23.42 0.69
CA SER A 17 -1.68 23.38 0.91
C SER A 17 -1.45 23.72 2.38
N SER A 18 -1.81 22.80 3.26
CA SER A 18 -1.24 22.78 4.59
C SER A 18 0.24 22.58 4.32
N ASP A 19 1.04 23.58 4.70
CA ASP A 19 2.48 23.44 4.94
C ASP A 19 2.67 22.41 6.06
N ALA A 20 2.25 21.17 5.79
CA ALA A 20 2.37 20.07 6.69
C ALA A 20 3.86 19.79 6.76
N SER A 21 4.44 20.17 7.91
CA SER A 21 5.83 19.91 8.20
C SER A 21 6.15 18.44 7.89
N ASN A 22 7.35 18.16 7.38
CA ASN A 22 7.82 16.81 7.11
C ASN A 22 7.59 15.86 8.30
N TYR A 23 7.67 16.40 9.52
CA TYR A 23 7.36 15.65 10.74
C TYR A 23 5.89 15.24 10.84
N ALA A 24 4.95 16.13 10.48
CA ALA A 24 3.52 15.84 10.50
C ALA A 24 3.16 14.73 9.50
N LEU A 25 3.74 14.77 8.29
CA LEU A 25 3.57 13.70 7.30
C LEU A 25 4.15 12.37 7.78
N MET A 26 5.33 12.39 8.41
CA MET A 26 5.96 11.20 8.96
C MET A 26 5.13 10.59 10.10
N ALA A 27 4.64 11.44 11.01
CA ALA A 27 3.75 11.04 12.10
C ALA A 27 2.43 10.47 11.58
N GLN A 28 1.83 11.10 10.57
CA GLN A 28 0.61 10.60 9.94
C GLN A 28 0.83 9.22 9.32
N GLY A 29 1.92 9.01 8.58
CA GLY A 29 2.27 7.71 8.02
C GLY A 29 2.45 6.64 9.10
N PHE A 30 3.19 6.98 10.16
CA PHE A 30 3.41 6.08 11.30
C PHE A 30 2.12 5.70 12.03
N ILE A 31 1.28 6.69 12.36
CA ILE A 31 -0.01 6.45 13.04
C ILE A 31 -0.92 5.60 12.15
N THR A 32 -0.99 5.90 10.85
CA THR A 32 -1.80 5.13 9.89
C THR A 32 -1.33 3.69 9.80
N ALA A 33 -0.01 3.45 9.81
CA ALA A 33 0.56 2.11 9.76
C ALA A 33 0.24 1.30 11.03
N ILE A 34 0.42 1.89 12.22
CA ILE A 34 0.15 1.21 13.50
C ILE A 34 -1.35 0.97 13.70
N ALA A 35 -2.20 1.91 13.28
CA ALA A 35 -3.65 1.81 13.42
C ALA A 35 -4.26 0.76 12.48
N ASN A 36 -3.49 0.13 11.58
CA ASN A 36 -3.99 -0.86 10.64
C ASN A 36 -4.17 -2.24 11.33
N PRO A 37 -5.40 -2.65 11.68
CA PRO A 37 -5.64 -3.91 12.40
C PRO A 37 -5.30 -5.15 11.56
N LYS A 38 -5.29 -5.00 10.23
CA LYS A 38 -4.95 -6.08 9.31
C LYS A 38 -3.47 -6.47 9.44
N GLY A 39 -2.60 -5.48 9.69
CA GLY A 39 -1.17 -5.71 9.93
C GLY A 39 -0.96 -6.56 11.18
N TRP A 40 -1.64 -6.22 12.28
CA TRP A 40 -1.61 -7.00 13.53
C TRP A 40 -2.09 -8.43 13.33
N ALA A 41 -3.23 -8.62 12.66
CA ALA A 41 -3.78 -9.95 12.39
C ALA A 41 -2.81 -10.82 11.56
N PHE A 42 -2.19 -10.23 10.54
CA PHE A 42 -1.20 -10.90 9.70
C PHE A 42 0.04 -11.31 10.49
N MET A 43 0.59 -10.41 11.31
CA MET A 43 1.76 -10.71 12.15
C MET A 43 1.46 -11.83 13.15
N ILE A 44 0.34 -11.76 13.86
CA ILE A 44 -0.06 -12.81 14.82
C ILE A 44 -0.20 -14.17 14.13
N SER A 45 -0.69 -14.20 12.89
CA SER A 45 -0.86 -15.45 12.14
C SER A 45 0.46 -16.01 11.57
N LEU A 46 1.41 -15.16 11.20
CA LEU A 46 2.65 -15.59 10.55
C LEU A 46 3.81 -15.85 11.48
N LEU A 47 3.82 -15.22 12.66
CA LEU A 47 4.94 -15.29 13.58
C LEU A 47 5.13 -16.67 14.25
N PRO A 48 4.07 -17.43 14.63
CA PRO A 48 4.24 -18.71 15.33
C PRO A 48 5.08 -19.76 14.58
N PRO A 49 4.91 -19.97 13.25
CA PRO A 49 5.77 -20.87 12.48
C PRO A 49 7.27 -20.56 12.50
N PHE A 50 7.66 -19.30 12.75
CA PHE A 50 9.06 -18.87 12.73
C PHE A 50 9.72 -18.84 14.12
N ILE A 51 8.98 -19.12 15.20
CA ILE A 51 9.53 -19.22 16.55
C ILE A 51 9.85 -20.66 16.90
N SER A 52 11.09 -20.89 17.34
CA SER A 52 11.49 -22.14 17.98
C SER A 52 11.56 -21.98 19.49
N GLN A 53 10.92 -22.91 20.21
CA GLN A 53 10.89 -22.93 21.68
C GLN A 53 12.25 -23.32 22.30
N ASN A 54 13.20 -23.81 21.49
CA ASN A 54 14.51 -24.27 21.97
C ASN A 54 15.53 -23.13 22.13
N TYR A 55 15.23 -21.93 21.63
CA TYR A 55 16.14 -20.79 21.64
C TYR A 55 15.54 -19.58 22.34
N ALA A 56 16.39 -18.64 22.76
CA ALA A 56 15.92 -17.38 23.35
C ALA A 56 15.05 -16.60 22.37
N LEU A 57 13.94 -16.04 22.86
CA LEU A 57 12.90 -15.42 22.04
C LEU A 57 13.30 -14.05 21.49
N ALA A 58 13.97 -13.22 22.31
CA ALA A 58 14.41 -11.88 21.92
C ALA A 58 15.28 -11.82 20.64
N PRO A 59 16.37 -12.61 20.50
CA PRO A 59 17.19 -12.57 19.29
C PRO A 59 16.44 -13.09 18.05
N GLN A 60 15.56 -14.09 18.19
CA GLN A 60 14.73 -14.57 17.08
C GLN A 60 13.80 -13.48 16.55
N LEU A 61 13.12 -12.77 17.46
CA LEU A 61 12.24 -11.66 17.10
C LEU A 61 13.01 -10.51 16.44
N LEU A 62 14.20 -10.19 16.93
CA LEU A 62 15.01 -9.10 16.37
C LEU A 62 15.42 -9.40 14.92
N VAL A 63 15.82 -10.64 14.63
CA VAL A 63 16.13 -11.06 13.24
C VAL A 63 14.86 -11.03 12.38
N LEU A 64 13.75 -11.58 12.86
CA LEU A 64 12.48 -11.62 12.10
C LEU A 64 11.98 -10.22 11.75
N VAL A 65 11.92 -9.33 12.75
CA VAL A 65 11.54 -7.92 12.56
C VAL A 65 12.52 -7.22 11.62
N GLY A 66 13.82 -7.50 11.73
CA GLY A 66 14.83 -6.98 10.81
C GLY A 66 14.56 -7.37 9.35
N ILE A 67 14.26 -8.65 9.09
CA ILE A 67 13.92 -9.15 7.74
C ILE A 67 12.67 -8.44 7.21
N ILE A 68 11.62 -8.34 8.03
CA ILE A 68 10.37 -7.67 7.65
C ILE A 68 10.61 -6.19 7.33
N MET A 69 11.34 -5.48 8.18
CA MET A 69 11.65 -4.06 7.95
C MET A 69 12.44 -3.83 6.66
N ILE A 70 13.44 -4.67 6.36
CA ILE A 70 14.21 -4.55 5.12
C ILE A 70 13.31 -4.83 3.91
N SER A 71 12.49 -5.88 3.96
CA SER A 71 11.56 -6.22 2.89
C SER A 71 10.56 -5.09 2.64
N GLU A 72 9.91 -4.57 3.69
CA GLU A 72 8.99 -3.43 3.61
C GLU A 72 9.67 -2.20 3.04
N PHE A 73 10.88 -1.88 3.52
CA PHE A 73 11.64 -0.75 3.02
C PHE A 73 11.94 -0.86 1.53
N VAL A 74 12.33 -2.05 1.05
CA VAL A 74 12.57 -2.31 -0.38
C VAL A 74 11.28 -2.16 -1.18
N CYS A 75 10.19 -2.80 -0.74
CA CYS A 75 8.88 -2.72 -1.41
C CYS A 75 8.38 -1.27 -1.48
N MET A 76 8.43 -0.53 -0.38
CA MET A 76 8.03 0.88 -0.33
C MET A 76 8.95 1.78 -1.15
N SER A 77 10.25 1.51 -1.20
CA SER A 77 11.19 2.26 -2.04
C SER A 77 10.89 2.06 -3.52
N ILE A 78 10.62 0.83 -3.94
CA ILE A 78 10.17 0.51 -5.30
C ILE A 78 8.84 1.22 -5.59
N TYR A 79 7.91 1.20 -4.64
CA TYR A 79 6.62 1.87 -4.79
C TYR A 79 6.76 3.40 -4.93
N ALA A 80 7.57 4.03 -4.07
CA ALA A 80 7.79 5.47 -4.08
C ALA A 80 8.54 5.95 -5.34
N THR A 81 9.53 5.19 -5.79
CA THR A 81 10.30 5.51 -7.01
C THR A 81 9.49 5.21 -8.27
N GLY A 82 8.82 4.07 -8.33
CA GLY A 82 7.91 3.68 -9.41
C GLY A 82 6.73 4.64 -9.58
N GLY A 83 6.21 5.17 -8.47
CA GLY A 83 5.15 6.17 -8.47
C GLY A 83 5.51 7.47 -9.22
N LYS A 84 6.78 7.88 -9.23
CA LYS A 84 7.23 9.05 -10.01
C LYS A 84 7.13 8.80 -11.52
N GLY A 85 7.52 7.62 -11.97
CA GLY A 85 7.37 7.19 -13.37
C GLY A 85 5.90 7.05 -13.76
N LEU A 86 5.09 6.47 -12.87
CA LEU A 86 3.65 6.33 -13.07
C LEU A 86 2.95 7.69 -13.16
N ARG A 87 3.37 8.67 -12.34
CA ARG A 87 2.85 10.04 -12.38
C ARG A 87 3.10 10.72 -13.73
N ALA A 88 4.27 10.52 -14.34
CA ALA A 88 4.57 11.05 -15.67
C ALA A 88 3.69 10.38 -16.75
N LEU A 89 3.49 9.07 -16.66
CA LEU A 89 2.60 8.31 -17.56
C LEU A 89 1.12 8.72 -17.42
N LEU A 90 0.68 8.99 -16.18
CA LEU A 90 -0.69 9.34 -15.81
C LEU A 90 -1.01 10.83 -15.97
N ALA A 91 -0.02 11.68 -16.25
CA ALA A 91 -0.25 13.08 -16.60
C ALA A 91 -1.05 13.22 -17.91
N ASN A 92 -1.00 12.22 -18.79
CA ASN A 92 -1.83 12.16 -19.99
C ASN A 92 -3.21 11.58 -19.66
N SER A 93 -4.26 12.38 -19.91
CA SER A 93 -5.65 12.05 -19.58
C SER A 93 -6.18 10.77 -20.26
N ASP A 94 -5.62 10.38 -21.40
CA ASP A 94 -5.99 9.14 -22.09
C ASP A 94 -5.43 7.88 -21.40
N ASN A 95 -4.24 7.97 -20.79
CA ASN A 95 -3.66 6.86 -20.04
C ASN A 95 -4.44 6.59 -18.74
N VAL A 96 -4.98 7.63 -18.10
CA VAL A 96 -5.85 7.51 -16.92
C VAL A 96 -7.15 6.77 -17.26
N LYS A 97 -7.74 7.02 -18.43
CA LYS A 97 -8.96 6.31 -18.87
C LYS A 97 -8.67 4.83 -19.13
N LEU A 98 -7.55 4.52 -19.79
CA LEU A 98 -7.15 3.14 -20.08
C LEU A 98 -6.88 2.37 -18.78
N MET A 99 -6.16 2.97 -17.82
CA MET A 99 -5.91 2.37 -16.50
C MET A 99 -7.21 2.12 -15.73
N ASN A 100 -8.15 3.07 -15.75
CA ASN A 100 -9.46 2.90 -15.12
C ASN A 100 -10.30 1.78 -15.77
N ARG A 101 -10.19 1.57 -17.09
CA ARG A 101 -10.87 0.46 -17.77
C ARG A 101 -10.27 -0.89 -17.37
N ILE A 102 -8.93 -0.98 -17.32
CA ILE A 102 -8.24 -2.19 -16.87
C ILE A 102 -8.64 -2.53 -15.43
N ALA A 103 -8.50 -1.58 -14.50
CA ALA A 103 -8.88 -1.78 -13.09
C ALA A 103 -10.36 -2.20 -12.94
N GLY A 104 -11.26 -1.54 -13.68
CA GLY A 104 -12.68 -1.88 -13.67
C GLY A 104 -12.96 -3.29 -14.20
N SER A 105 -12.26 -3.71 -15.26
CA SER A 105 -12.40 -5.06 -15.82
C SER A 105 -11.86 -6.14 -14.88
N LEU A 106 -10.73 -5.89 -14.21
CA LEU A 106 -10.16 -6.76 -13.20
C LEU A 106 -11.10 -6.92 -11.99
N MET A 107 -11.67 -5.82 -11.49
CA MET A 107 -12.65 -5.89 -10.41
C MET A 107 -13.90 -6.68 -10.81
N MET A 108 -14.40 -6.52 -12.04
CA MET A 108 -15.52 -7.30 -12.55
C MET A 108 -15.19 -8.79 -12.65
N MET A 109 -13.98 -9.11 -13.13
CA MET A 109 -13.49 -10.49 -13.22
C MET A 109 -13.43 -11.15 -11.83
N VAL A 110 -12.86 -10.46 -10.83
CA VAL A 110 -12.82 -10.96 -9.44
C VAL A 110 -14.23 -11.13 -8.87
N ALA A 111 -15.14 -10.18 -9.13
CA ALA A 111 -16.52 -10.28 -8.66
C ALA A 111 -17.27 -11.47 -9.27
N VAL A 112 -17.10 -11.72 -10.57
CA VAL A 112 -17.68 -12.89 -11.25
C VAL A 112 -17.07 -14.18 -10.71
N TRP A 113 -15.76 -14.21 -10.46
CA TRP A 113 -15.10 -15.38 -9.88
C TRP A 113 -15.61 -15.71 -8.48
N LEU A 114 -15.77 -14.70 -7.61
CA LEU A 114 -16.34 -14.88 -6.27
C LEU A 114 -17.85 -15.22 -6.26
N LEU A 115 -18.57 -14.89 -7.34
CA LEU A 115 -19.98 -15.25 -7.48
C LEU A 115 -20.18 -16.69 -7.99
N LEU A 116 -19.22 -17.20 -8.75
CA LEU A 116 -19.29 -18.52 -9.39
C LEU A 116 -18.46 -19.60 -8.67
N GLY A 117 -17.53 -19.20 -7.79
CA GLY A 117 -16.70 -20.08 -6.96
C GLY A 117 -17.11 -20.03 -5.50
#